data_AF-A0A8C3HUX1-F1
#
_entry.id   AF-A0A8C3HUX1-F1
#
_cell.length_a   1.000
_cell.length_b   1.000
_cell.length_c   1.000
_cell.angle_alpha   90.00
_cell.angle_beta   90.00
_cell.angle_gamma   90.00
#
_symmetry.space_group_name_H-M   'P 1'
#
loop_
_entity.id
_entity.type
_entity.pdbx_description
1 polymer ?
#
loop_
_entity_poly.entity_id
_entity_poly.type
_entity_poly.pdbx_seq_one_letter_code
_entity_poly.pdbx_strand_id
1 'polypeptide(L)' 'PGDVVKEPGSGSLCAAPLRLARLPLARVKALVKADPDVSLASQEAVFVLARATCLYQRGSRVSLNL' A
#
# COMPACT_ATOMS: atom_id res chain seq x y z
N PRO A 1 20.52 -25.63 -5.42
CA PRO A 1 20.79 -24.18 -5.64
C PRO A 1 19.45 -23.44 -5.48
N GLY A 2 19.24 -22.82 -4.31
CA GLY A 2 17.98 -22.18 -3.95
C GLY A 2 17.80 -20.85 -4.68
N ASP A 3 16.66 -20.69 -5.35
CA ASP A 3 16.31 -19.49 -6.10
C ASP A 3 16.03 -18.34 -5.12
N VAL A 4 16.89 -17.33 -5.15
CA VAL A 4 16.81 -16.12 -4.33
C VAL A 4 15.68 -15.25 -4.86
N VAL A 5 14.60 -15.14 -4.09
CA VAL A 5 13.54 -14.16 -4.30
C VAL A 5 14.14 -12.76 -4.25
N LYS A 6 14.22 -12.13 -5.43
CA LYS A 6 14.67 -10.74 -5.61
C LYS A 6 13.49 -9.80 -5.45
N GLU A 7 13.25 -9.35 -4.22
CA GLU A 7 12.35 -8.21 -3.95
C GLU A 7 13.08 -6.89 -4.30
N PRO A 8 12.61 -6.10 -5.28
CA PRO A 8 13.25 -4.84 -5.63
C PRO A 8 12.91 -3.76 -4.61
N GLY A 9 13.94 -3.06 -4.17
CA GLY A 9 13.88 -2.06 -3.11
C GLY A 9 13.30 -0.70 -3.48
N SER A 10 13.16 0.07 -2.39
CA SER A 10 13.38 1.51 -2.22
C SER A 10 12.76 2.48 -3.24
N GLY A 11 11.80 3.29 -2.76
CA GLY A 11 11.25 4.41 -3.53
C GLY A 11 10.22 5.25 -2.77
N SER A 12 10.74 6.17 -1.95
CA SER A 12 10.14 7.44 -1.48
C SER A 12 8.73 7.42 -0.86
N LEU A 13 8.72 7.53 0.47
CA LEU A 13 7.65 8.14 1.25
C LEU A 13 7.68 9.67 1.01
N CYS A 14 6.66 10.21 0.34
CA CYS A 14 6.22 11.59 0.52
C CYS A 14 7.18 12.70 0.00
N ALA A 15 7.11 12.99 -1.30
CA ALA A 15 7.50 14.31 -1.81
C ALA A 15 6.52 14.81 -2.88
N ALA A 16 5.80 15.89 -2.54
CA ALA A 16 5.13 16.88 -3.38
C ALA A 16 3.58 16.93 -3.39
N PRO A 17 2.99 18.15 -3.34
CA PRO A 17 1.65 18.41 -2.78
C PRO A 17 0.45 18.16 -3.72
N LEU A 18 0.64 17.48 -4.85
CA LEU A 18 -0.44 17.22 -5.83
C LEU A 18 -0.58 15.75 -6.25
N ARG A 19 0.33 14.88 -5.78
CA ARG A 19 0.11 13.44 -5.86
C ARG A 19 -0.84 13.08 -4.72
N LEU A 20 -2.13 12.87 -5.00
CA LEU A 20 -2.99 12.09 -4.08
C LEU A 20 -2.13 10.98 -3.50
N ALA A 21 -1.98 10.89 -2.17
CA ALA A 21 -1.01 10.03 -1.50
C ALA A 21 -1.12 8.57 -1.98
N ARG A 22 -0.44 8.23 -3.08
CA ARG A 22 -0.46 6.90 -3.68
C ARG A 22 0.45 6.04 -2.83
N LEU A 23 -0.15 5.14 -2.07
CA LEU A 23 0.59 4.12 -1.34
C LEU A 23 1.41 3.28 -2.33
N PRO A 24 2.69 2.99 -2.06
CA PRO A 24 3.47 2.11 -2.92
C PRO A 24 2.85 0.71 -2.97
N LEU A 25 2.50 0.24 -4.16
CA LEU A 25 1.78 -1.03 -4.35
C LEU A 25 2.56 -2.22 -3.78
N ALA A 26 3.89 -2.21 -3.85
CA ALA A 26 4.73 -3.24 -3.23
C ALA A 26 4.51 -3.32 -1.70
N ARG A 27 4.40 -2.16 -1.02
CA ARG A 27 4.14 -2.10 0.42
C ARG A 27 2.70 -2.51 0.76
N VAL A 28 1.73 -2.10 -0.06
CA VAL A 28 0.33 -2.54 0.12
C VAL A 28 0.24 -4.05 -0.05
N LYS A 29 0.90 -4.62 -1.05
CA LYS A 29 0.93 -6.07 -1.28
C LYS A 29 1.60 -6.82 -0.11
N ALA A 30 2.71 -6.32 0.42
CA ALA A 30 3.38 -6.92 1.57
C ALA A 30 2.49 -6.89 2.82
N LEU A 31 1.77 -5.78 3.08
CA LEU A 31 0.81 -5.68 4.17
C LEU A 31 -0.36 -6.66 3.99
N VAL A 32 -0.89 -6.78 2.76
CA VAL A 32 -1.96 -7.73 2.43
C VAL A 32 -1.51 -9.17 2.62
N LYS A 33 -0.27 -9.50 2.25
CA LYS A 33 0.32 -10.84 2.41
C LYS A 33 0.87 -11.14 3.80
N ALA A 34 0.88 -10.15 4.70
CA ALA A 34 1.18 -10.39 6.11
C ALA A 34 0.02 -11.09 6.82
N ASP A 35 -1.17 -11.07 6.20
CA ASP A 35 -2.33 -11.83 6.65
C ASP A 35 -2.16 -13.33 6.29
N PRO A 36 -2.29 -14.25 7.28
CA PRO A 36 -2.06 -15.68 7.07
C PRO A 36 -3.13 -16.35 6.18
N ASP A 37 -4.32 -15.76 6.05
CA ASP A 37 -5.40 -16.28 5.20
C ASP A 37 -5.27 -15.80 3.75
N VAL A 38 -4.41 -14.81 3.47
CA VAL A 38 -4.20 -14.27 2.12
C VAL A 38 -3.03 -14.96 1.41
N SER A 39 -3.34 -16.06 0.72
CA SER A 39 -2.37 -16.81 -0.08
C SER A 39 -2.00 -16.14 -1.41
N LEU A 40 -2.98 -15.53 -2.11
CA LEU A 40 -2.79 -14.87 -3.40
C LEU A 40 -3.35 -13.45 -3.39
N ALA A 41 -2.56 -12.49 -3.90
CA ALA A 41 -2.97 -11.09 -4.05
C ALA A 41 -2.68 -10.63 -5.49
N SER A 42 -3.75 -10.37 -6.25
CA SER A 42 -3.65 -9.85 -7.61
C SER A 42 -3.28 -8.37 -7.63
N GLN A 43 -2.63 -7.92 -8.70
CA GLN A 43 -2.23 -6.51 -8.84
C GLN A 43 -3.44 -5.56 -8.85
N GLU A 44 -4.54 -5.98 -9.47
CA GLU A 44 -5.80 -5.23 -9.50
C GLU A 44 -6.39 -5.07 -8.09
N ALA A 45 -6.39 -6.14 -7.29
CA ALA A 45 -6.85 -6.07 -5.90
C ALA A 45 -5.99 -5.14 -5.04
N VAL A 46 -4.65 -5.25 -5.16
CA VAL A 46 -3.70 -4.38 -4.46
C VAL A 46 -3.85 -2.91 -4.88
N PHE A 47 -4.15 -2.65 -6.16
CA PHE A 47 -4.39 -1.31 -6.68
C PHE A 47 -5.69 -0.69 -6.12
N VAL A 48 -6.78 -1.46 -6.08
CA VAL A 48 -8.06 -1.01 -5.50
C VAL A 48 -7.89 -0.71 -4.01
N LEU A 49 -7.20 -1.58 -3.27
CA LEU A 49 -6.88 -1.35 -1.85
C LEU A 49 -6.08 -0.06 -1.65
N ALA A 50 -5.01 0.15 -2.43
CA ALA A 50 -4.19 1.36 -2.35
C ALA A 50 -5.02 2.65 -2.60
N ARG A 51 -5.98 2.59 -3.52
CA ARG A 51 -6.90 3.72 -3.80
C ARG A 51 -7.91 3.93 -2.68
N ALA A 52 -8.52 2.86 -2.17
CA ALA A 52 -9.45 2.93 -1.06
C ALA A 52 -8.78 3.53 0.19
N THR A 53 -7.56 3.11 0.52
CA THR A 53 -6.81 3.65 1.65
C THR A 53 -6.43 5.13 1.45
N CYS A 54 -6.07 5.55 0.24
CA CYS A 54 -5.80 6.96 -0.06
C CYS A 54 -7.07 7.82 0.09
N LEU A 55 -8.23 7.32 -0.33
CA LEU A 55 -9.51 8.00 -0.12
C LEU A 55 -9.90 8.05 1.35
N TYR A 56 -9.66 6.98 2.10
CA TYR A 56 -9.85 6.97 3.55
C TYR A 56 -8.98 8.01 4.24
N GLN A 57 -7.67 8.08 3.94
CA GLN A 57 -6.79 9.11 4.50
C GLN A 57 -7.20 10.53 4.11
N ARG A 58 -7.81 10.72 2.93
CA ARG A 58 -8.29 12.03 2.47
C ARG A 58 -9.64 12.43 3.06
N GLY A 59 -10.53 11.45 3.27
CA GLY A 59 -11.89 11.64 3.81
C GLY A 59 -11.98 11.53 5.33
N SER A 60 -11.00 10.89 5.97
CA SER A 60 -10.85 10.82 7.42
C SER A 60 -10.27 12.14 7.95
N ARG A 61 -11.06 13.21 7.82
CA ARG A 61 -10.99 14.37 8.73
C ARG A 61 -11.77 13.98 9.98
N VAL A 62 -11.37 12.89 10.65
CA VAL A 62 -11.85 12.64 12.01
C VAL A 62 -11.24 13.76 12.84
N SER A 63 -12.09 14.72 13.19
CA SER A 63 -11.81 15.79 14.15
C SER A 63 -11.59 15.12 15.51
N LEU A 64 -10.39 14.59 15.74
CA LEU A 64 -9.95 14.21 17.06
C LEU A 64 -9.61 15.51 17.80
N ASN A 65 -10.64 16.14 18.37
CA ASN A 65 -10.46 16.98 19.55
C ASN A 65 -10.17 16.04 20.72
N LEU A 66 -8.88 15.78 20.96
CA LEU A 66 -8.35 15.31 22.23
C LEU A 66 -7.71 16.50 22.93
#